data_AF-A0A954BZK3-F1
#
_entry.id   AF-A0A954BZK3-F1
#
_cell.length_a   1.000
_cell.length_b   1.000
_cell.length_c   1.000
_cell.angle_alpha   90.00
_cell.angle_beta   90.00
_cell.angle_gamma   90.00
#
_symmetry.space_group_name_H-M   'P 1'
#
loop_
_entity.id
_entity.type
_entity.pdbx_description
1 polymer ?
#
loop_
_entity_poly.entity_id
_entity_poly.type
_entity_poly.pdbx_seq_one_letter_code
_entity_poly.pdbx_strand_id
1 'polypeptide(L)'
;MRTTKILMMVLALAFSAPLFAQEDTPKDPKKDSEEPAKDEGEKETPKREITAEGKSLFEDVERVFAKYYETVLAKVKANEPYKADDVWAEAIKEAKNAKYKDAESFHKAITDMKRKDRVFKKDVLDLTTRLAKENAEAIEKWSKEQKK
;
A
#
# COMPACT_ATOMS: atom_id res chain seq x y z
N MET A 1 -26.57 32.07 4.59
CA MET A 1 -25.57 32.04 3.49
C MET A 1 -24.71 30.81 3.71
N ARG A 2 -24.87 29.66 3.03
CA ARG A 2 -24.60 29.36 1.61
C ARG A 2 -23.42 30.17 1.07
N THR A 3 -22.20 29.60 1.05
CA THR A 3 -21.64 28.93 -0.15
C THR A 3 -20.26 28.35 0.11
N THR A 4 -20.19 27.05 -0.09
CA THR A 4 -19.08 26.16 -0.44
C THR A 4 -18.06 26.79 -1.39
N LYS A 5 -16.75 26.58 -1.13
CA LYS A 5 -15.70 26.43 -2.16
C LYS A 5 -14.64 25.43 -1.68
N ILE A 6 -14.96 24.14 -1.77
CA ILE A 6 -13.99 23.09 -2.03
C ILE A 6 -14.10 22.84 -3.53
N LEU A 7 -13.03 23.10 -4.29
CA LEU A 7 -13.02 22.83 -5.72
C LEU A 7 -11.61 22.42 -6.19
N MET A 8 -11.57 21.19 -6.73
CA MET A 8 -10.68 20.63 -7.76
C MET A 8 -9.28 20.14 -7.37
N MET A 9 -9.19 18.80 -7.37
CA MET A 9 -8.08 17.99 -7.85
C MET A 9 -7.22 18.64 -8.93
N VAL A 10 -5.89 18.47 -8.83
CA VAL A 10 -5.08 18.05 -9.98
C VAL A 10 -4.14 16.93 -9.53
N LEU A 11 -4.52 15.72 -9.95
CA LEU A 11 -3.64 14.57 -10.10
C LEU A 11 -2.69 14.88 -11.27
N ALA A 12 -1.41 15.06 -11.01
CA ALA A 12 -0.38 15.06 -12.05
C ALA A 12 0.74 14.09 -11.64
N LEU A 13 0.51 12.81 -11.93
CA LEU A 13 1.58 11.84 -12.14
C LEU A 13 2.02 11.98 -13.60
N ALA A 14 3.22 12.51 -13.84
CA ALA A 14 3.97 12.25 -15.07
C ALA A 14 5.47 12.29 -14.77
N PHE A 15 6.09 11.14 -15.01
CA PHE A 15 7.50 10.81 -15.03
C PHE A 15 8.43 11.90 -15.59
N SER A 16 9.56 12.16 -14.92
CA SER A 16 10.89 12.11 -15.53
C SER A 16 12.01 12.24 -14.49
N ALA A 17 13.08 11.49 -14.75
CA ALA A 17 14.28 11.19 -13.96
C ALA A 17 14.91 12.31 -13.11
N PRO A 18 15.69 11.96 -12.07
CA PRO A 18 16.88 12.74 -11.78
C PRO A 18 17.79 12.64 -13.01
N LEU A 19 17.82 13.73 -13.77
CA LEU A 19 18.94 14.12 -14.62
C LEU A 19 20.21 14.00 -13.78
N PHE A 20 20.88 12.85 -13.85
CA PHE A 20 22.28 12.74 -13.48
C PHE A 20 23.02 13.69 -14.42
N ALA A 21 23.40 14.81 -13.83
CA ALA A 21 24.31 15.75 -14.41
C ALA A 21 25.61 15.05 -14.82
N GLN A 22 26.19 15.61 -15.88
CA GLN A 22 27.62 15.64 -16.14
C GLN A 22 28.19 14.46 -16.93
N GLU A 23 28.00 14.60 -18.25
CA GLU A 23 29.03 14.34 -19.25
C GLU A 23 30.40 14.79 -18.73
N ASP A 24 31.34 13.86 -18.63
CA ASP A 24 32.74 14.00 -19.04
C ASP A 24 33.50 12.72 -18.69
N THR A 25 33.74 11.86 -19.67
CA THR A 25 35.06 11.20 -19.88
C THR A 25 35.09 10.38 -21.18
N PRO A 26 36.24 10.33 -21.88
CA PRO A 26 36.31 10.02 -23.33
C PRO A 26 36.83 8.60 -23.67
N LYS A 27 36.58 8.16 -24.92
CA LYS A 27 37.31 7.15 -25.77
C LYS A 27 37.74 5.83 -25.09
N ASP A 28 37.39 4.63 -25.56
CA ASP A 28 37.54 4.02 -26.90
C ASP A 28 36.85 2.64 -26.90
N PRO A 29 36.58 2.03 -28.08
CA PRO A 29 35.73 0.85 -28.25
C PRO A 29 36.50 -0.48 -28.28
N LYS A 30 35.83 -1.58 -27.92
CA LYS A 30 36.12 -3.01 -28.19
C LYS A 30 35.09 -3.82 -27.38
N LYS A 31 34.51 -4.95 -27.79
CA LYS A 31 34.83 -5.95 -28.80
C LYS A 31 33.60 -6.87 -28.95
N ASP A 32 33.56 -7.61 -30.05
CA ASP A 32 32.58 -8.59 -30.50
C ASP A 32 32.10 -9.65 -29.49
N SER A 33 31.07 -10.39 -29.96
CA SER A 33 30.62 -11.73 -29.59
C SER A 33 29.38 -11.77 -28.68
N GLU A 34 28.21 -12.11 -29.23
CA GLU A 34 27.74 -13.48 -29.55
C GLU A 34 26.81 -13.95 -28.41
N GLU A 35 25.51 -13.90 -28.68
CA GLU A 35 24.54 -14.72 -27.94
C GLU A 35 24.83 -16.19 -28.30
N PRO A 36 24.81 -17.11 -27.32
CA PRO A 36 23.55 -17.83 -27.17
C PRO A 36 23.20 -18.25 -25.74
N ALA A 37 21.89 -18.30 -25.50
CA ALA A 37 21.13 -19.25 -24.68
C ALA A 37 21.80 -19.82 -23.41
N LYS A 38 21.28 -19.40 -22.26
CA LYS A 38 21.09 -20.32 -21.12
C LYS A 38 19.61 -20.50 -20.87
N ASP A 39 19.12 -21.63 -21.37
CA ASP A 39 18.03 -22.39 -20.81
C ASP A 39 18.39 -22.74 -19.36
N GLU A 40 17.94 -21.92 -18.41
CA GLU A 40 17.88 -22.31 -17.01
C GLU A 40 16.45 -22.75 -16.73
N GLY A 41 16.27 -24.07 -16.79
CA GLY A 41 15.04 -24.75 -16.47
C GLY A 41 14.35 -24.11 -15.28
N GLU A 42 13.07 -23.85 -15.50
CA GLU A 42 12.07 -23.44 -14.53
C GLU A 42 12.02 -24.51 -13.43
N LYS A 43 12.94 -24.43 -12.47
CA LYS A 43 12.72 -24.99 -11.14
C LYS A 43 11.48 -24.27 -10.66
N GLU A 44 10.35 -24.98 -10.66
CA GLU A 44 9.19 -24.63 -9.85
C GLU A 44 9.72 -24.26 -8.46
N THR A 45 9.89 -22.96 -8.24
CA THR A 45 10.25 -22.47 -6.93
C THR A 45 9.15 -22.97 -6.02
N PRO A 46 9.47 -23.74 -4.97
CA PRO A 46 8.45 -24.25 -4.06
C PRO A 46 7.58 -23.06 -3.68
N LYS A 47 6.28 -23.18 -3.92
CA LYS A 47 5.26 -22.18 -3.65
C LYS A 47 5.55 -21.64 -2.25
N ARG A 48 6.27 -20.50 -2.17
CA ARG A 48 6.79 -20.03 -0.89
C ARG A 48 5.57 -19.71 -0.06
N GLU A 49 5.34 -20.50 0.98
CA GLU A 49 4.29 -20.18 1.92
C GLU A 49 4.80 -19.11 2.87
N ILE A 50 3.92 -18.16 3.16
CA ILE A 50 4.13 -17.13 4.18
C ILE A 50 4.53 -17.80 5.52
N THR A 51 5.55 -17.25 6.18
CA THR A 51 6.03 -17.76 7.47
C THR A 51 4.93 -17.70 8.54
N ALA A 52 5.00 -18.51 9.59
CA ALA A 52 3.99 -18.48 10.68
C ALA A 52 3.92 -17.10 11.36
N GLU A 53 5.06 -16.45 11.57
CA GLU A 53 5.15 -15.07 12.05
C GLU A 53 4.51 -14.08 11.05
N GLY A 54 4.76 -14.28 9.76
CA GLY A 54 4.13 -13.53 8.68
C GLY A 54 2.61 -13.70 8.67
N LYS A 55 2.08 -14.92 8.86
CA LYS A 55 0.63 -15.18 8.91
C LYS A 55 -0.04 -14.43 10.06
N SER A 56 0.53 -14.52 11.27
CA SER A 56 0.01 -13.78 12.42
C SER A 56 0.04 -12.27 12.20
N LEU A 57 1.13 -11.74 11.66
CA LEU A 57 1.23 -10.31 11.33
C LEU A 57 0.26 -9.92 10.20
N PHE A 58 0.00 -10.82 9.26
CA PHE A 58 -0.93 -10.56 8.17
C PHE A 58 -2.37 -10.45 8.66
N GLU A 59 -2.80 -11.33 9.57
CA GLU A 59 -4.10 -11.23 10.25
C GLU A 59 -4.23 -9.92 11.05
N ASP A 60 -3.15 -9.51 11.73
CA ASP A 60 -3.08 -8.22 12.42
C ASP A 60 -3.28 -7.05 11.43
N VAL A 61 -2.62 -7.11 10.27
CA VAL A 61 -2.73 -6.11 9.18
C VAL A 61 -4.15 -6.06 8.64
N GLU A 62 -4.77 -7.19 8.32
CA GLU A 62 -6.13 -7.25 7.81
C GLU A 62 -7.13 -6.63 8.79
N ARG A 63 -7.02 -6.96 10.08
CA ARG A 63 -7.90 -6.39 11.10
C ARG A 63 -7.76 -4.88 11.21
N VAL A 64 -6.53 -4.36 11.24
CA VAL A 64 -6.28 -2.92 11.35
C VAL A 64 -6.78 -2.18 10.11
N PHE A 65 -6.48 -2.68 8.90
CA PHE A 65 -6.94 -2.03 7.67
C PHE A 65 -8.45 -2.08 7.50
N ALA A 66 -9.10 -3.18 7.87
CA ALA A 66 -10.56 -3.27 7.88
C ALA A 66 -11.16 -2.21 8.80
N LYS A 67 -10.62 -2.06 10.02
CA LYS A 67 -11.09 -1.05 10.98
C LYS A 67 -10.82 0.37 10.49
N TYR A 68 -9.65 0.63 9.92
CA TYR A 68 -9.31 1.91 9.32
C TYR A 68 -10.34 2.33 8.26
N TYR A 69 -10.64 1.46 7.30
CA TYR A 69 -11.61 1.79 6.25
C TYR A 69 -13.04 1.86 6.75
N GLU A 70 -13.43 1.06 7.75
CA GLU A 70 -14.73 1.19 8.42
C GLU A 70 -14.90 2.59 9.04
N THR A 71 -13.90 3.05 9.79
CA THR A 71 -13.92 4.38 10.42
C THR A 71 -13.89 5.50 9.39
N VAL A 72 -13.08 5.37 8.33
CA VAL A 72 -13.07 6.31 7.21
C VAL A 72 -14.46 6.40 6.57
N LEU A 73 -15.09 5.27 6.26
CA LEU A 73 -16.42 5.24 5.65
C LEU A 73 -17.46 5.89 6.57
N ALA A 74 -17.42 5.61 7.87
CA ALA A 74 -18.33 6.21 8.85
C ALA A 74 -18.19 7.74 8.88
N LYS A 75 -16.96 8.26 8.91
CA LYS A 75 -16.69 9.71 8.89
C LYS A 75 -17.10 10.37 7.58
N VAL A 76 -16.87 9.71 6.44
CA VAL A 76 -17.35 10.18 5.12
C VAL A 76 -18.88 10.26 5.10
N LYS A 77 -19.57 9.24 5.61
CA LYS A 77 -21.04 9.23 5.70
C LYS A 77 -21.59 10.32 6.62
N ALA A 78 -20.86 10.64 7.70
CA ALA A 78 -21.19 11.73 8.61
C ALA A 78 -20.77 13.12 8.09
N ASN A 79 -20.08 13.20 6.94
CA ASN A 79 -19.46 14.41 6.42
C ASN A 79 -18.52 15.09 7.44
N GLU A 80 -17.81 14.28 8.23
CA GLU A 80 -16.86 14.73 9.24
C GLU A 80 -15.44 14.79 8.64
N PRO A 81 -14.70 15.89 8.85
CA PRO A 81 -13.30 15.94 8.49
C PRO A 81 -12.49 14.98 9.37
N TYR A 82 -11.47 14.34 8.79
CA TYR A 82 -10.58 13.45 9.52
C TYR A 82 -9.16 13.53 8.98
N LYS A 83 -8.20 13.20 9.85
CA LYS A 83 -6.81 13.00 9.45
C LYS A 83 -6.54 11.50 9.35
N ALA A 84 -5.90 11.07 8.26
CA ALA A 84 -5.60 9.67 8.03
C ALA A 84 -4.75 9.07 9.16
N ASP A 85 -3.74 9.81 9.65
CA ASP A 85 -2.86 9.36 10.72
C ASP A 85 -3.59 9.12 12.06
N ASP A 86 -4.58 9.97 12.38
CA ASP A 86 -5.37 9.84 13.61
C ASP A 86 -6.27 8.60 13.53
N VAL A 87 -6.96 8.41 12.39
CA VAL A 87 -7.83 7.24 12.16
C VAL A 87 -7.00 5.95 12.11
N TRP A 88 -5.78 6.02 11.58
CA TRP A 88 -4.84 4.90 11.58
C TRP A 88 -4.40 4.52 13.00
N ALA A 89 -4.03 5.50 13.83
CA ALA A 89 -3.66 5.26 15.22
C ALA A 89 -4.84 4.71 16.04
N GLU A 90 -6.06 5.19 15.78
CA GLU A 90 -7.29 4.68 16.39
C GLU A 90 -7.56 3.23 15.95
N ALA A 91 -7.49 2.92 14.66
CA ALA A 91 -7.68 1.57 14.15
C ALA A 91 -6.70 0.56 14.76
N ILE A 92 -5.45 0.95 14.99
CA ILE A 92 -4.44 0.11 15.66
C ILE A 92 -4.80 -0.14 17.13
N LYS A 93 -5.26 0.89 17.85
CA LYS A 93 -5.71 0.75 19.25
C LYS A 93 -6.95 -0.12 19.36
N GLU A 94 -7.93 0.08 18.48
CA GLU A 94 -9.21 -0.62 18.50
C GLU A 94 -9.12 -2.08 18.01
N ALA A 95 -8.14 -2.40 17.15
CA ALA A 95 -7.88 -3.78 16.73
C ALA A 95 -7.49 -4.72 17.89
N LYS A 96 -7.40 -4.21 19.14
CA LYS A 96 -7.07 -4.92 20.39
C LYS A 96 -5.75 -5.67 20.31
N ASN A 97 -4.79 -5.11 19.57
CA ASN A 97 -3.45 -5.65 19.52
C ASN A 97 -2.59 -5.00 20.61
N ALA A 98 -2.68 -5.52 21.84
CA ALA A 98 -1.73 -5.23 22.92
C ALA A 98 -0.26 -5.57 22.56
N LYS A 99 -0.04 -6.13 21.37
CA LYS A 99 1.25 -6.50 20.77
C LYS A 99 2.06 -5.31 20.26
N TYR A 100 1.41 -4.24 19.80
CA TYR A 100 2.10 -3.05 19.26
C TYR A 100 1.88 -1.86 20.20
N LYS A 101 2.96 -1.14 20.53
CA LYS A 101 2.90 -0.01 21.48
C LYS A 101 2.22 1.21 20.87
N ASP A 102 2.37 1.38 19.56
CA ASP A 102 1.97 2.55 18.80
C ASP A 102 1.90 2.22 17.29
N ALA A 103 1.46 3.20 16.50
CA ALA A 103 1.36 3.05 15.06
C ALA A 103 2.72 2.84 14.37
N GLU A 104 3.79 3.41 14.93
CA GLU A 104 5.14 3.33 14.38
C GLU A 104 5.72 1.92 14.51
N SER A 105 5.57 1.30 15.68
CA SER A 105 5.99 -0.07 15.95
C SER A 105 5.24 -1.09 15.10
N PHE A 106 3.95 -0.85 14.84
CA PHE A 106 3.18 -1.68 13.90
C PHE A 106 3.68 -1.51 12.46
N HIS A 107 3.89 -0.27 12.01
CA HIS A 107 4.42 0.00 10.68
C HIS A 107 5.82 -0.60 10.47
N LYS A 108 6.66 -0.54 11.50
CA LYS A 108 7.99 -1.13 11.51
C LYS A 108 7.92 -2.66 11.40
N ALA A 109 7.05 -3.32 12.16
CA ALA A 109 6.86 -4.77 12.07
C ALA A 109 6.46 -5.20 10.65
N ILE A 110 5.52 -4.48 10.02
CA ILE A 110 5.12 -4.72 8.62
C ILE A 110 6.30 -4.53 7.68
N THR A 111 7.08 -3.45 7.84
CA THR A 111 8.21 -3.12 6.97
C THR A 111 9.32 -4.15 7.08
N ASP A 112 9.67 -4.56 8.29
CA ASP A 112 10.68 -5.58 8.55
C ASP A 112 10.24 -6.92 7.97
N MET A 113 8.96 -7.29 8.09
CA MET A 113 8.44 -8.52 7.49
C MET A 113 8.40 -8.45 5.96
N LYS A 114 8.01 -7.30 5.36
CA LYS A 114 8.06 -7.09 3.89
C LYS A 114 9.47 -7.24 3.31
N ARG A 115 10.50 -6.90 4.09
CA ARG A 115 11.91 -7.07 3.70
C ARG A 115 12.35 -8.53 3.80
N LYS A 116 11.86 -9.26 4.80
CA LYS A 116 12.22 -10.66 5.06
C LYS A 116 11.45 -11.64 4.17
N ASP A 117 10.17 -11.38 3.91
CA ASP A 117 9.26 -12.29 3.22
C ASP A 117 8.59 -11.60 2.02
N ARG A 118 8.97 -12.03 0.81
CA ARG A 118 8.42 -11.51 -0.45
C ARG A 118 6.96 -11.88 -0.65
N VAL A 119 6.51 -13.01 -0.10
CA VAL A 119 5.13 -13.48 -0.24
C VAL A 119 4.24 -12.67 0.68
N PHE A 120 4.65 -12.47 1.94
CA PHE A 120 4.00 -11.52 2.84
C PHE A 120 3.86 -10.13 2.20
N LYS A 121 4.92 -9.63 1.55
CA LYS A 121 4.87 -8.33 0.87
C LYS A 121 3.78 -8.29 -0.21
N LYS A 122 3.71 -9.34 -1.04
CA LYS A 122 2.69 -9.44 -2.10
C LYS A 122 1.29 -9.50 -1.49
N ASP A 123 1.07 -10.39 -0.53
CA ASP A 123 -0.25 -10.58 0.08
C ASP A 123 -0.75 -9.30 0.76
N VAL A 124 0.12 -8.57 1.46
CA VAL A 124 -0.25 -7.28 2.07
C VAL A 124 -0.60 -6.23 1.02
N LEU A 125 0.11 -6.19 -0.12
CA LEU A 125 -0.23 -5.26 -1.22
C LEU A 125 -1.58 -5.61 -1.85
N ASP A 126 -1.83 -6.90 -2.08
CA ASP A 126 -3.09 -7.38 -2.66
C ASP A 126 -4.26 -7.09 -1.70
N LEU A 127 -4.08 -7.34 -0.40
CA LEU A 127 -5.04 -7.02 0.66
C LEU A 127 -5.36 -5.52 0.71
N THR A 128 -4.34 -4.67 0.79
CA THR A 128 -4.54 -3.22 0.90
C THR A 128 -5.20 -2.64 -0.35
N THR A 129 -4.88 -3.17 -1.53
CA THR A 129 -5.52 -2.80 -2.80
C THR A 129 -6.98 -3.21 -2.83
N ARG A 130 -7.30 -4.44 -2.39
CA ARG A 130 -8.68 -4.94 -2.33
C ARG A 130 -9.53 -4.09 -1.39
N LEU A 131 -9.07 -3.88 -0.16
CA LEU A 131 -9.81 -3.08 0.84
C LEU A 131 -10.00 -1.62 0.42
N ALA A 132 -9.00 -1.02 -0.25
CA ALA A 132 -9.13 0.33 -0.80
C ALA A 132 -10.24 0.42 -1.87
N LYS A 133 -10.31 -0.58 -2.77
CA LYS A 133 -11.35 -0.65 -3.80
C LYS A 133 -12.74 -0.86 -3.18
N GLU A 134 -12.88 -1.82 -2.27
CA GLU A 134 -14.14 -2.10 -1.56
C GLU A 134 -14.64 -0.84 -0.83
N ASN A 135 -13.75 -0.09 -0.18
CA ASN A 135 -14.10 1.16 0.48
C ASN A 135 -14.51 2.26 -0.51
N ALA A 136 -13.79 2.41 -1.64
CA ALA A 136 -14.15 3.38 -2.67
C ALA A 136 -15.53 3.08 -3.28
N GLU A 137 -15.82 1.82 -3.57
CA GLU A 137 -17.13 1.36 -4.06
C GLU A 137 -18.23 1.63 -3.02
N ALA A 138 -17.97 1.39 -1.74
CA ALA A 138 -18.91 1.68 -0.66
C ALA A 138 -19.22 3.18 -0.54
N ILE A 139 -18.21 4.05 -0.68
CA ILE A 139 -18.37 5.51 -0.71
C ILE A 139 -19.19 5.94 -1.94
N GLU A 140 -18.88 5.41 -3.12
CA GLU A 140 -19.59 5.73 -4.36
C GLU A 140 -21.06 5.33 -4.29
N LYS A 141 -21.32 4.11 -3.82
CA LYS A 141 -22.68 3.60 -3.63
C LYS A 141 -23.48 4.49 -2.68
N TRP A 142 -22.90 4.83 -1.53
CA TRP A 142 -23.54 5.75 -0.58
C TRP A 142 -23.78 7.13 -1.21
N SER A 143 -22.81 7.69 -1.93
CA SER A 143 -22.97 8.97 -2.62
C SER A 143 -24.11 8.96 -3.66
N LYS A 144 -24.29 7.85 -4.37
CA LYS A 144 -25.42 7.66 -5.31
C LYS A 144 -26.76 7.58 -4.59
N GLU A 145 -26.82 6.94 -3.42
CA GLU A 145 -28.03 6.85 -2.59
C GLU A 145 -28.45 8.21 -2.05
N GLN A 146 -27.50 9.09 -1.68
CA GLN A 146 -27.83 10.45 -1.20
C GLN A 146 -28.30 11.41 -2.32
N LYS A 147 -28.12 11.05 -3.59
CA LYS A 147 -28.53 11.87 -4.75
C LYS A 147 -29.90 11.48 -5.33
N LYS A 148 -30.48 10.37 -4.87
CA LYS A 148 -31.83 9.92 -5.23
C LYS A 148 -32.84 10.50 -4.26
#